data_AF-A0A8T6VCN0-F1
#
_entry.id   AF-A0A8T6VCN0-F1
#
_cell.length_a   1.000
_cell.length_b   1.000
_cell.length_c   1.000
_cell.angle_alpha   90.00
_cell.angle_beta   90.00
_cell.angle_gamma   90.00
#
_symmetry.space_group_name_H-M   'P 1'
#
loop_
_entity.id
_entity.type
_entity.pdbx_description
1 polymer ?
#
loop_
_entity_poly.entity_id
_entity_poly.type
_entity_poly.pdbx_seq_one_letter_code
_entity_poly.pdbx_strand_id
1 'polypeptide(L)'
;VDVLIGYLRLRIPSRDAHRPEISKKPCSIIRELHVYGPMVPVGKHPTEAWQHLGYGELLLAEAERLSKEEYNLEKILVTSALGTKQYYKRYGYDSDGPYQSKSLLD
;
A
#
# COMPACT_ATOMS: atom_id res chain seq x y z
N VAL A 1 -25.05 -2.37 12.03
CA VAL A 1 -24.97 -1.57 10.79
C VAL A 1 -23.75 -2.09 10.06
N ASP A 2 -23.90 -2.53 8.82
CA ASP A 2 -22.77 -2.98 8.00
C ASP A 2 -22.14 -1.75 7.36
N VAL A 3 -20.99 -1.34 7.88
CA VAL A 3 -20.29 -0.12 7.46
C VAL A 3 -18.88 -0.48 6.99
N LEU A 4 -18.52 0.00 5.80
CA LEU A 4 -17.16 -0.13 5.27
C LEU A 4 -16.29 1.02 5.80
N ILE A 5 -15.29 0.70 6.61
CA ILE A 5 -14.36 1.69 7.20
C ILE A 5 -13.19 2.00 6.27
N GLY A 6 -12.75 1.04 5.47
CA GLY A 6 -11.68 1.20 4.51
C GLY A 6 -11.47 -0.05 3.70
N TYR A 7 -10.69 0.06 2.62
CA TYR A 7 -10.37 -1.06 1.75
C TYR A 7 -9.02 -0.86 1.07
N LEU A 8 -8.48 -1.96 0.57
CA LEU A 8 -7.26 -2.00 -0.24
C LEU A 8 -7.50 -2.90 -1.45
N ARG A 9 -7.05 -2.46 -2.63
CA ARG A 9 -7.11 -3.25 -3.87
C ARG A 9 -5.74 -3.83 -4.18
N LEU A 10 -5.54 -5.09 -3.81
CA LEU A 10 -4.34 -5.85 -4.14
C LEU A 10 -4.51 -6.54 -5.50
N ARG A 11 -3.49 -6.44 -6.36
CA ARG A 11 -3.44 -7.13 -7.66
C ARG A 11 -2.19 -7.98 -7.74
N ILE A 12 -2.37 -9.23 -8.15
CA ILE A 12 -1.29 -10.09 -8.64
C ILE A 12 -1.24 -9.91 -10.17
N PRO A 13 -0.18 -9.30 -10.72
CA PRO A 13 -0.07 -9.04 -12.14
C PRO A 13 0.11 -10.36 -12.93
N SER A 14 -0.33 -10.37 -14.19
CA SER A 14 -0.04 -11.49 -15.09
C SER A 14 1.42 -11.44 -15.55
N ARG A 15 1.87 -12.52 -16.18
CA ARG A 15 3.23 -12.62 -16.75
C ARG A 15 3.50 -11.62 -17.88
N ASP A 16 2.44 -11.03 -18.45
CA ASP A 16 2.53 -10.06 -19.55
C ASP A 16 2.73 -8.61 -19.07
N ALA A 17 2.93 -8.39 -17.77
CA ALA A 17 3.22 -7.06 -17.26
C ALA A 17 4.53 -6.52 -17.89
N HIS A 18 4.46 -5.35 -18.52
CA HIS A 18 5.57 -4.81 -19.33
C HIS A 18 6.45 -3.81 -18.58
N ARG A 19 5.96 -3.21 -17.50
CA ARG A 19 6.71 -2.19 -16.75
C ARG A 19 7.92 -2.86 -16.07
N PRO A 20 9.14 -2.32 -16.19
CA PRO A 20 10.33 -2.95 -15.63
C PRO A 20 10.28 -3.06 -14.10
N GLU A 21 9.57 -2.16 -13.43
CA GLU A 21 9.36 -2.21 -11.98
C GLU A 21 8.47 -3.41 -11.58
N ILE A 22 7.67 -3.94 -12.49
CA ILE A 22 6.74 -5.06 -12.23
C ILE A 22 7.29 -6.37 -12.80
N SER A 23 7.91 -6.35 -13.98
CA SER A 23 8.29 -7.56 -14.72
C SER A 23 9.58 -8.22 -14.25
N LYS A 24 10.47 -7.47 -13.58
CA LYS A 24 11.80 -7.96 -13.18
C LYS A 24 11.79 -8.89 -11.96
N LYS A 25 10.79 -8.79 -11.09
CA LYS A 25 10.68 -9.59 -9.86
C LYS A 25 9.23 -10.00 -9.62
N PRO A 26 8.96 -11.20 -9.10
CA PRO A 26 7.62 -11.60 -8.64
C PRO A 26 7.11 -10.58 -7.63
N CYS A 27 5.99 -9.92 -7.96
CA CYS A 27 5.49 -8.83 -7.14
C CYS A 27 3.97 -8.70 -7.15
N SER A 28 3.44 -8.01 -6.15
CA SER A 28 2.04 -7.59 -6.08
C SER A 28 1.95 -6.06 -6.21
N ILE A 29 0.74 -5.57 -6.51
CA ILE A 29 0.48 -4.15 -6.71
C ILE A 29 -0.73 -3.74 -5.88
N ILE A 30 -0.52 -2.87 -4.90
CA ILE A 30 -1.57 -2.09 -4.26
C ILE A 30 -1.97 -0.99 -5.24
N ARG A 31 -3.15 -1.15 -5.83
CA ARG A 31 -3.68 -0.20 -6.81
C ARG A 31 -4.43 0.96 -6.16
N GLU A 32 -4.94 0.72 -4.96
CA GLU A 32 -5.70 1.69 -4.18
C GLU A 32 -5.66 1.28 -2.71
N LEU A 33 -5.48 2.27 -1.85
CA LEU A 33 -5.70 2.19 -0.41
C LEU A 33 -6.61 3.36 -0.04
N HIS A 34 -7.76 3.08 0.54
CA HIS A 34 -8.73 4.09 0.91
C HIS A 34 -9.29 3.81 2.30
N VAL A 35 -9.20 4.79 3.20
CA VAL A 35 -9.79 4.73 4.54
C VAL A 35 -10.75 5.90 4.69
N TYR A 36 -12.02 5.58 4.95
CA TYR A 36 -13.06 6.57 5.12
C TYR A 36 -12.86 7.32 6.44
N GLY A 37 -12.92 8.65 6.38
CA GLY A 37 -12.77 9.54 7.52
C GLY A 37 -12.38 10.95 7.08
N PRO A 38 -12.45 11.97 7.97
CA PRO A 38 -12.06 13.32 7.63
C PRO A 38 -10.57 13.36 7.30
N MET A 39 -10.23 13.82 6.08
CA MET A 39 -8.86 13.95 5.59
C MET A 39 -8.10 14.97 6.44
N VAL A 40 -7.24 14.51 7.36
CA VAL A 40 -6.37 15.42 8.12
C VAL A 40 -5.08 15.63 7.32
N PRO A 41 -4.72 16.88 6.99
CA PRO A 41 -3.42 17.18 6.40
C PRO A 41 -2.29 16.65 7.28
N VAL A 42 -1.26 16.06 6.66
CA VAL A 42 -0.07 15.56 7.35
C VAL A 42 0.54 16.70 8.20
N GLY A 43 0.59 16.51 9.52
CA GLY A 43 1.22 17.46 10.46
C GLY A 43 0.28 18.23 11.40
N LYS A 44 -1.04 18.02 11.35
CA LYS A 44 -1.97 18.52 12.38
C LYS A 44 -2.59 17.36 13.14
N HIS A 45 -2.65 17.45 14.47
CA HIS A 45 -3.29 16.47 15.35
C HIS A 45 -4.62 17.03 15.88
N PRO A 46 -5.75 16.81 15.20
CA PRO A 46 -7.05 16.95 15.83
C PRO A 46 -7.45 15.62 16.49
N THR A 47 -7.98 15.74 17.71
CA THR A 47 -8.32 14.66 18.65
C THR A 47 -9.48 13.75 18.22
N GLU A 48 -10.09 13.94 17.04
CA GLU A 48 -11.31 13.22 16.60
C GLU A 48 -11.29 12.73 15.14
N ALA A 49 -10.12 12.45 14.56
CA ALA A 49 -10.05 11.90 13.20
C ALA A 49 -9.83 10.37 13.23
N TRP A 50 -10.88 9.62 12.87
CA TRP A 50 -10.86 8.16 12.64
C TRP A 50 -9.72 7.69 11.71
N GLN A 51 -9.17 8.59 10.88
CA GLN A 51 -7.99 8.35 10.04
C GLN A 51 -6.67 8.10 10.82
N HIS A 52 -6.66 8.21 12.15
CA HIS A 52 -5.52 7.85 12.99
C HIS A 52 -5.65 6.51 13.72
N LEU A 53 -6.71 5.73 13.45
CA LEU A 53 -6.94 4.43 14.08
C LEU A 53 -6.10 3.28 13.49
N GLY A 54 -5.10 3.57 12.65
CA GLY A 54 -4.19 2.55 12.12
C GLY A 54 -4.77 1.64 11.04
N TYR A 55 -6.02 1.83 10.58
CA TYR A 55 -6.63 0.95 9.57
C TYR A 55 -5.85 0.89 8.25
N GLY A 56 -5.25 2.01 7.82
CA GLY A 56 -4.41 2.00 6.62
C GLY A 56 -3.15 1.15 6.79
N GLU A 57 -2.54 1.19 7.97
CA GLU A 57 -1.39 0.36 8.33
C GLU A 57 -1.77 -1.13 8.41
N LEU A 58 -2.91 -1.44 9.04
CA LEU A 58 -3.42 -2.82 9.10
C LEU A 58 -3.69 -3.40 7.71
N LEU A 59 -4.29 -2.62 6.81
CA LEU A 59 -4.52 -3.03 5.43
C LEU A 59 -3.20 -3.25 4.66
N LEU A 60 -2.20 -2.37 4.87
CA LEU A 60 -0.88 -2.55 4.26
C LEU A 60 -0.17 -3.81 4.79
N ALA A 61 -0.16 -4.01 6.10
CA ALA A 61 0.45 -5.17 6.73
C ALA A 61 -0.18 -6.48 6.24
N GLU A 62 -1.51 -6.53 6.12
CA GLU A 62 -2.19 -7.71 5.59
C GLU A 62 -1.91 -7.92 4.10
N ALA A 63 -1.81 -6.84 3.30
CA ALA A 63 -1.42 -6.97 1.90
C ALA A 63 0.03 -7.48 1.73
N GLU A 64 0.95 -7.04 2.60
CA GLU A 64 2.33 -7.53 2.66
C GLU A 64 2.36 -9.02 3.04
N ARG A 65 1.62 -9.40 4.08
CA ARG A 65 1.46 -10.79 4.54
C ARG A 65 0.92 -11.69 3.42
N LEU A 66 -0.21 -11.32 2.81
CA LEU A 66 -0.81 -12.05 1.69
C LEU A 66 0.19 -12.22 0.54
N SER A 67 0.89 -11.14 0.16
CA SER A 67 1.84 -11.17 -0.94
C SER A 67 3.01 -12.12 -0.67
N LYS A 68 3.56 -12.11 0.56
CA LYS A 68 4.69 -12.95 0.95
C LYS A 68 4.27 -14.40 1.17
N GLU A 69 3.27 -14.63 2.01
CA GLU A 69 2.95 -15.96 2.53
C GLU A 69 2.08 -16.79 1.58
N GLU A 70 1.10 -16.18 0.91
CA GLU A 70 0.15 -16.91 0.09
C GLU A 70 0.55 -16.94 -1.39
N TYR A 71 1.18 -15.86 -1.87
CA TYR A 71 1.60 -15.74 -3.26
C TYR A 71 3.10 -15.89 -3.50
N ASN A 72 3.92 -16.05 -2.44
CA ASN A 72 5.37 -16.22 -2.52
C ASN A 72 6.06 -15.11 -3.36
N LEU A 73 5.63 -13.87 -3.16
CA LEU A 73 6.14 -12.71 -3.89
C LEU A 73 7.27 -12.04 -3.13
N GLU A 74 8.20 -11.47 -3.87
CA GLU A 74 9.43 -10.89 -3.32
C GLU A 74 9.30 -9.38 -3.07
N LYS A 75 8.28 -8.76 -3.67
CA LYS A 75 8.12 -7.30 -3.67
C LYS A 75 6.65 -6.91 -3.72
N ILE A 76 6.32 -5.80 -3.07
CA ILE A 76 5.01 -5.14 -3.20
C ILE A 76 5.21 -3.72 -3.73
N LEU A 77 4.38 -3.31 -4.69
CA LEU A 77 4.36 -1.95 -5.24
C LEU A 77 3.06 -1.24 -4.87
N VAL A 78 3.12 0.08 -4.78
CA VAL A 78 1.96 0.95 -4.55
C VAL A 78 1.84 1.98 -5.66
N THR A 79 0.64 2.09 -6.23
CA THR A 79 0.28 3.21 -7.10
C THR A 79 0.04 4.43 -6.22
N SER A 80 1.06 5.28 -6.06
CA SER A 80 1.02 6.43 -5.15
C SER A 80 0.98 7.76 -5.91
N ALA A 81 0.13 8.67 -5.46
CA ALA A 81 0.19 10.07 -5.91
C ALA A 81 1.40 10.76 -5.25
N LEU A 82 1.96 11.79 -5.90
CA LEU A 82 3.15 12.51 -5.41
C LEU A 82 3.01 12.95 -3.94
N GLY A 83 1.86 13.50 -3.55
CA GLY A 83 1.60 13.95 -2.17
C GLY A 83 1.46 12.84 -1.13
N THR A 84 1.37 11.57 -1.55
CA THR A 84 1.16 10.41 -0.66
C THR A 84 2.42 9.57 -0.46
N LYS A 85 3.52 9.85 -1.18
CA LYS A 85 4.77 9.07 -1.07
C LYS A 85 5.31 9.02 0.36
N GLN A 86 5.28 10.15 1.07
CA GLN A 86 5.77 10.24 2.45
C GLN A 86 4.97 9.37 3.43
N TYR A 87 3.69 9.10 3.14
CA TYR A 87 2.88 8.18 3.93
C TYR A 87 3.48 6.76 3.89
N TYR A 88 3.77 6.24 2.70
CA TYR A 88 4.33 4.90 2.50
C TYR A 88 5.77 4.78 2.99
N LYS A 89 6.58 5.85 2.89
CA LYS A 89 7.95 5.87 3.42
C LYS A 89 8.03 5.53 4.90
N ARG A 90 7.03 5.94 5.70
CA ARG A 90 6.96 5.61 7.13
C ARG A 90 6.80 4.10 7.40
N TYR A 91 6.34 3.34 6.41
CA TYR A 91 6.14 1.88 6.48
C TYR A 91 7.24 1.08 5.76
N GLY A 92 8.37 1.73 5.45
CA GLY A 92 9.54 1.09 4.85
C GLY A 92 9.49 0.96 3.33
N TYR A 93 8.58 1.67 2.66
CA TYR A 93 8.58 1.75 1.20
C TYR A 93 9.55 2.82 0.70
N ASP A 94 10.13 2.63 -0.48
CA ASP A 94 10.91 3.65 -1.18
C ASP A 94 10.47 3.80 -2.65
N SER A 95 11.00 4.80 -3.33
CA SER A 95 10.70 5.12 -4.72
C SER A 95 11.24 4.06 -5.67
N ASP A 96 10.35 3.55 -6.51
CA ASP A 96 10.65 2.59 -7.58
C ASP A 96 9.92 3.05 -8.84
N GLY A 97 10.61 3.88 -9.64
CA GLY A 97 10.02 4.58 -10.78
C GLY A 97 8.78 5.41 -10.37
N PRO A 98 7.60 5.20 -11.00
CA PRO A 98 6.38 5.90 -10.63
C PRO A 98 5.71 5.34 -9.35
N TYR A 99 6.21 4.23 -8.81
CA TYR A 99 5.63 3.54 -7.66
C TYR A 99 6.35 3.90 -6.36
N GLN A 100 5.75 3.50 -5.23
CA GLN A 100 6.52 3.18 -4.04
C GLN A 100 6.60 1.65 -3.95
N SER A 101 7.72 1.09 -3.51
CA SER A 101 7.88 -0.35 -3.37
C SER A 101 8.60 -0.74 -2.09
N LYS A 102 8.38 -1.97 -1.64
CA LYS A 102 9.03 -2.56 -0.47
C LYS A 102 9.43 -4.00 -0.79
N SER A 103 10.64 -4.39 -0.39
CA SER A 103 11.10 -5.78 -0.42
C SER A 103 10.37 -6.58 0.64
N LEU A 104 9.89 -7.78 0.29
CA LEU A 104 9.25 -8.72 1.22
C LEU A 104 10.20 -9.85 1.66
N LEU A 105 11.38 -9.90 1.05
CA LEU A 105 12.48 -10.77 1.47
C LEU A 105 13.16 -10.16 2.69
N ASP A 106 13.39 -11.00 3.70
CA ASP A 106 14.04 -10.67 4.98
C ASP A 106 15.52 -10.31 4.80
#